data_AF-A0A2V4NAT0-F1
#
_entry.id   AF-A0A2V4NAT0-F1
#
_cell.length_a   1.000
_cell.length_b   1.000
_cell.length_c   1.000
_cell.angle_alpha   90.00
_cell.angle_beta   90.00
_cell.angle_gamma   90.00
#
_symmetry.space_group_name_H-M   'P 1'
#
loop_
_entity.id
_entity.type
_entity.pdbx_description
1 polymer ?
#
loop_
_entity_poly.entity_id
_entity_poly.type
_entity_poly.pdbx_seq_one_letter_code
_entity_poly.pdbx_strand_id
1 'polypeptide(L)'
;MTIPETDTVPVWPEGVLARYLTAGGATVDITRGSGVDFTATCLGCGDAQECDHVSATCIGGPATALKANQGAAREWAQAHAERCRALPRP
;
A
#
# COMPACT_ATOMS: atom_id res chain seq x y z
N MET A 1 34.49 12.96 -19.53
CA MET A 1 33.34 13.86 -19.31
C MET A 1 32.11 12.98 -19.45
N THR A 2 31.62 12.44 -18.33
CA THR A 2 30.53 11.45 -18.31
C THR A 2 29.34 12.10 -17.61
N ILE A 3 28.18 11.93 -18.22
CA ILE A 3 26.92 12.64 -18.00
C ILE A 3 26.39 12.31 -16.59
N PRO A 4 25.90 13.28 -15.78
CA PRO A 4 25.23 12.93 -14.53
C PRO A 4 23.90 12.25 -14.86
N GLU A 5 23.78 10.99 -14.48
CA GLU A 5 22.52 10.23 -14.50
C GLU A 5 21.55 10.97 -13.59
N THR A 6 20.59 11.67 -14.19
CA THR A 6 19.54 12.35 -13.45
C THR A 6 18.58 11.27 -12.98
N ASP A 7 18.75 10.82 -11.75
CA ASP A 7 17.81 9.93 -11.05
C ASP A 7 16.46 10.66 -10.96
N THR A 8 15.57 10.39 -11.91
CA THR A 8 14.19 10.86 -11.87
C THR A 8 13.54 10.25 -10.65
N VAL A 9 13.49 10.99 -9.55
CA VAL A 9 12.69 10.62 -8.37
C VAL A 9 11.26 10.42 -8.88
N PRO A 10 10.70 9.20 -8.79
CA PRO A 10 9.34 8.97 -9.25
C PRO A 10 8.43 9.89 -8.43
N VAL A 11 7.66 10.73 -9.12
CA VAL A 11 6.63 11.54 -8.48
C VAL A 11 5.67 10.57 -7.79
N TRP A 12 5.66 10.63 -6.46
CA TRP A 12 4.85 9.72 -5.67
C TRP A 12 3.37 10.10 -5.85
N PRO A 13 2.47 9.14 -6.09
CA PRO A 13 1.05 9.45 -6.26
C PRO A 13 0.48 10.05 -4.99
N GLU A 14 -0.41 11.02 -5.14
CA GLU A 14 -1.05 11.67 -3.99
C GLU A 14 -1.88 10.66 -3.19
N GLY A 15 -1.79 10.74 -1.86
CA GLY A 15 -2.55 9.88 -0.95
C GLY A 15 -2.02 8.44 -0.81
N VAL A 16 -1.01 8.03 -1.59
CA VAL A 16 -0.35 6.74 -1.41
C VAL A 16 0.67 6.82 -0.28
N LEU A 17 0.59 5.92 0.68
CA LEU A 17 1.48 5.87 1.85
C LEU A 17 2.62 4.87 1.69
N ALA A 18 2.41 3.82 0.90
CA ALA A 18 3.38 2.80 0.58
C ALA A 18 2.99 2.11 -0.73
N ARG A 19 3.99 1.66 -1.48
CA ARG A 19 3.82 0.92 -2.74
C ARG A 19 4.70 -0.32 -2.71
N TYR A 20 4.13 -1.46 -3.05
CA TYR A 20 4.82 -2.75 -3.10
C TYR A 20 4.84 -3.28 -4.53
N LEU A 21 6.03 -3.61 -5.05
CA LEU A 21 6.18 -4.16 -6.39
C LEU A 21 5.78 -5.64 -6.39
N THR A 22 4.83 -6.00 -7.25
CA THR A 22 4.40 -7.38 -7.43
C THR A 22 5.40 -8.17 -8.28
N ALA A 23 5.41 -9.50 -8.17
CA ALA A 23 6.20 -10.36 -9.06
C ALA A 23 5.80 -10.23 -10.54
N GLY A 24 4.58 -9.77 -10.84
CA GLY A 24 4.09 -9.46 -12.18
C GLY A 24 4.47 -8.07 -12.71
N GLY A 25 5.26 -7.28 -11.97
CA GLY A 25 5.63 -5.92 -12.38
C GLY A 25 4.51 -4.87 -12.20
N ALA A 26 3.34 -5.26 -11.71
CA ALA A 26 2.33 -4.32 -11.20
C ALA A 26 2.68 -3.85 -9.78
N THR A 27 1.88 -2.96 -9.20
CA THR A 27 2.10 -2.42 -7.87
C THR A 27 0.88 -2.55 -6.97
N VAL A 28 1.12 -2.71 -5.66
CA VAL A 28 0.09 -2.66 -4.62
C VAL A 28 0.26 -1.34 -3.86
N ASP A 29 -0.75 -0.48 -3.96
CA ASP A 29 -0.76 0.85 -3.34
C ASP A 29 -1.57 0.82 -2.05
N ILE A 30 -0.99 1.36 -0.97
CA ILE A 30 -1.68 1.56 0.29
C ILE A 30 -2.12 3.01 0.37
N THR A 31 -3.41 3.24 0.48
CA THR A 31 -4.02 4.56 0.72
C THR A 31 -4.63 4.61 2.11
N ARG A 32 -4.75 5.84 2.64
CA ARG A 32 -5.46 6.08 3.89
C ARG A 32 -6.92 6.39 3.60
N GLY A 33 -7.81 5.70 4.30
CA GLY A 33 -9.23 6.02 4.33
C GLY A 33 -9.56 7.13 5.33
N SER A 34 -10.81 7.14 5.78
CA SER A 34 -11.24 8.05 6.85
C SER A 34 -10.77 7.54 8.22
N GLY A 35 -10.51 8.44 9.17
CA GLY A 35 -10.17 8.05 10.54
C GLY A 35 -8.91 7.17 10.66
N VAL A 36 -9.11 5.89 10.99
CA VAL A 36 -8.04 4.89 11.23
C VAL A 36 -7.98 3.80 10.14
N ASP A 37 -8.74 3.96 9.07
CA ASP A 37 -8.88 2.95 8.01
C ASP A 37 -7.75 3.06 6.97
N PHE A 38 -7.34 1.92 6.44
CA PHE A 38 -6.40 1.83 5.32
C PHE A 38 -6.93 0.89 4.26
N THR A 39 -6.56 1.15 3.01
CA THR A 39 -6.92 0.30 1.88
C THR A 39 -5.65 -0.04 1.11
N ALA A 40 -5.42 -1.32 0.87
CA ALA A 40 -4.33 -1.79 0.01
C ALA A 40 -4.92 -2.29 -1.30
N THR A 41 -4.53 -1.72 -2.44
CA THR A 41 -5.10 -2.03 -3.76
C THR A 41 -4.02 -2.51 -4.72
N CYS A 42 -4.17 -3.69 -5.30
CA CYS A 42 -3.29 -4.23 -6.31
C CYS A 42 -3.72 -3.76 -7.71
N LEU A 43 -2.89 -2.96 -8.37
CA LEU A 43 -3.15 -2.44 -9.73
C LEU A 43 -2.95 -3.50 -10.84
N GLY A 44 -2.43 -4.68 -10.50
CA GLY A 44 -2.27 -5.80 -11.43
C GLY A 44 -3.56 -6.62 -11.56
N CYS A 45 -3.97 -7.27 -10.47
CA CYS A 45 -5.16 -8.12 -10.47
C CYS A 45 -6.46 -7.35 -10.18
N GLY A 46 -6.38 -6.19 -9.51
CA GLY A 46 -7.53 -5.40 -9.08
C GLY A 46 -8.07 -5.77 -7.69
N ASP A 47 -7.45 -6.72 -6.98
CA ASP A 47 -7.81 -7.03 -5.59
C ASP A 47 -7.52 -5.84 -4.68
N ALA A 48 -8.44 -5.59 -3.75
CA ALA A 48 -8.26 -4.60 -2.70
C ALA A 48 -8.61 -5.20 -1.34
N GLN A 49 -7.85 -4.81 -0.32
CA GLN A 49 -8.10 -5.16 1.07
C GLN A 49 -8.36 -3.89 1.86
N GLU A 50 -9.55 -3.82 2.45
CA GLU A 50 -9.87 -2.86 3.50
C GLU A 50 -9.29 -3.38 4.82
N CYS A 51 -8.57 -2.51 5.52
CA CYS A 51 -7.92 -2.80 6.78
C CYS A 51 -8.49 -1.88 7.86
N ASP A 52 -9.67 -2.26 8.35
CA ASP A 52 -10.42 -1.63 9.46
C ASP A 52 -10.49 -2.54 10.71
N HIS A 53 -9.60 -3.54 10.77
CA HIS A 53 -9.62 -4.64 11.75
C HIS A 53 -9.79 -4.22 13.22
N VAL A 54 -9.31 -3.05 13.61
CA VAL A 54 -9.51 -2.52 14.96
C VAL A 54 -10.11 -1.12 14.96
N SER A 55 -11.23 -0.98 15.67
CA SER A 55 -11.76 0.33 16.02
C SER A 55 -10.90 0.99 17.10
N ALA A 56 -10.78 2.32 17.03
CA ALA A 56 -10.17 3.18 18.06
C ALA A 56 -10.72 2.91 19.46
N THR A 57 -11.97 2.45 19.55
CA THR A 57 -12.66 2.16 20.81
C THR A 57 -12.18 0.86 21.48
N CYS A 58 -11.62 -0.07 20.71
CA CYS A 58 -11.28 -1.41 21.18
C CYS A 58 -9.83 -1.56 21.66
N ILE A 59 -8.92 -0.65 21.24
CA ILE A 59 -7.48 -0.81 21.50
C ILE A 59 -6.84 0.50 21.97
N GLY A 60 -7.06 0.90 23.22
CA GLY A 60 -6.29 1.97 23.86
C GLY A 60 -6.27 3.33 23.15
N GLY A 61 -7.23 3.60 22.25
CA GLY A 61 -7.39 4.87 21.53
C GLY A 61 -7.03 4.86 20.03
N PRO A 62 -7.30 5.98 19.33
CA PRO A 62 -7.20 6.08 17.88
C PRO A 62 -5.78 5.94 17.34
N ALA A 63 -4.75 6.36 18.09
CA ALA A 63 -3.37 6.24 17.65
C ALA A 63 -2.90 4.78 17.55
N THR A 64 -3.37 3.92 18.45
CA THR A 64 -3.03 2.50 18.46
C THR A 64 -3.77 1.75 17.36
N ALA A 65 -5.07 2.02 17.19
CA ALA A 65 -5.86 1.48 16.08
C ALA A 65 -5.26 1.86 14.73
N LEU A 66 -4.82 3.12 14.59
CA LEU A 66 -4.16 3.58 13.38
C LEU A 66 -2.90 2.77 13.05
N LYS A 67 -2.02 2.55 14.03
CA LYS A 67 -0.78 1.78 13.82
C LYS A 67 -1.08 0.33 13.47
N ALA A 68 -2.07 -0.27 14.13
CA ALA A 68 -2.48 -1.65 13.90
C ALA A 68 -3.05 -1.84 12.48
N ASN A 69 -3.99 -0.98 12.07
CA ASN A 69 -4.60 -1.04 10.74
C ASN A 69 -3.56 -0.73 9.64
N GLN A 70 -2.65 0.21 9.88
CA GLN A 70 -1.54 0.46 8.95
C GLN A 70 -0.62 -0.77 8.82
N GLY A 71 -0.34 -1.45 9.94
CA GLY A 71 0.46 -2.68 9.96
C GLY A 71 -0.21 -3.79 9.16
N ALA A 72 -1.50 -4.01 9.37
CA ALA A 72 -2.30 -4.99 8.63
C ALA A 72 -2.30 -4.72 7.12
N ALA A 73 -2.48 -3.46 6.72
CA ALA A 73 -2.42 -3.08 5.30
C ALA A 73 -1.05 -3.35 4.67
N ARG A 74 0.04 -3.08 5.40
CA ARG A 74 1.41 -3.36 4.95
C ARG A 74 1.69 -4.86 4.83
N GLU A 75 1.24 -5.64 5.81
CA GLU A 75 1.40 -7.09 5.81
C GLU A 75 0.68 -7.72 4.62
N TRP A 76 -0.59 -7.37 4.41
CA TRP A 76 -1.36 -7.86 3.27
C TRP A 76 -0.72 -7.42 1.94
N ALA A 77 -0.36 -6.14 1.80
CA ALA A 77 0.20 -5.62 0.56
C ALA A 77 1.51 -6.33 0.18
N GLN A 78 2.39 -6.57 1.16
CA GLN A 78 3.62 -7.32 0.95
C GLN A 78 3.33 -8.78 0.55
N ALA A 79 2.52 -9.49 1.33
CA ALA A 79 2.20 -10.89 1.07
C ALA A 79 1.51 -11.08 -0.30
N HIS A 80 0.65 -10.15 -0.69
CA HIS A 80 0.02 -10.13 -2.00
C HIS A 80 1.05 -9.87 -3.10
N ALA A 81 1.89 -8.85 -2.94
CA ALA A 81 2.90 -8.48 -3.93
C ALA A 81 3.89 -9.62 -4.24
N GLU A 82 4.33 -10.35 -3.22
CA GLU A 82 5.23 -11.50 -3.36
C GLU A 82 4.65 -12.64 -4.22
N ARG A 83 3.32 -12.74 -4.29
CA ARG A 83 2.61 -13.84 -4.96
C ARG A 83 1.94 -13.44 -6.26
N CYS A 84 1.55 -12.17 -6.38
CA CYS A 84 0.80 -11.67 -7.51
C CYS A 84 1.68 -11.60 -8.76
N ARG A 85 1.24 -12.31 -9.81
CA ARG A 85 1.88 -12.34 -11.12
C ARG A 85 1.03 -11.65 -12.20
N ALA A 86 -0.03 -10.96 -11.81
CA ALA A 86 -0.85 -10.21 -12.75
C ALA A 86 -0.05 -9.04 -13.30
N LEU A 87 -0.06 -8.88 -14.61
CA LEU A 87 0.57 -7.76 -15.29
C LEU A 87 -0.23 -6.47 -15.03
N PRO A 88 0.41 -5.30 -14.99
CA PRO A 88 -0.30 -4.02 -14.89
C PRO A 88 -1.23 -3.86 -16.10
N ARG A 89 -2.49 -3.47 -15.84
CA ARG A 89 -3.44 -3.21 -16.92
C ARG A 89 -3.03 -1.93 -17.67
N PRO A 90 -3.00 -1.94 -19.01
CA PRO A 90 -2.67 -0.76 -19.82
C PRO A 90 -3.76 0.32 -19.79
#